data_AF-A0A0B3AQ17-F1
#
_entry.id   AF-A0A0B3AQ17-F1
#
_cell.length_a   1.000
_cell.length_b   1.000
_cell.length_c   1.000
_cell.angle_alpha   90.00
_cell.angle_beta   90.00
_cell.angle_gamma   90.00
#
_symmetry.space_group_name_H-M   'P 1'
#
loop_
_entity.id
_entity.type
_entity.pdbx_description
1 polymer ?
#
loop_
_entity_poly.entity_id
_entity_poly.type
_entity_poly.pdbx_seq_one_letter_code
_entity_poly.pdbx_strand_id
1 'polypeptide(L)'
;MKQIKKVRGKTPKLFGIFSSGSGTGAVAGAHNVCHALCTAVAAALATIGITISSTSLMFLETLAPYFWLMGAVFFIASLSFLYFRKHGSKKLLLFNFGILIAGIPFSPFKNFQPSLWIFGGAFILTSLIMYLSERRARKWKNR
;
A
#
# COMPACT_ATOMS: atom_id res chain seq x y z
N MET A 1 38.41 5.14 -31.77
CA MET A 1 36.96 5.19 -31.40
C MET A 1 36.31 3.86 -31.78
N LYS A 2 36.02 2.98 -30.81
CA LYS A 2 35.46 1.64 -31.03
C LYS A 2 33.92 1.68 -30.88
N GLN A 3 33.21 1.45 -31.96
CA GLN A 3 31.75 1.31 -31.99
C GLN A 3 31.36 -0.02 -31.32
N ILE A 4 30.72 0.04 -30.15
CA ILE A 4 30.20 -1.14 -29.44
C ILE A 4 28.88 -1.56 -30.11
N LYS A 5 28.92 -2.64 -30.90
CA LYS A 5 27.72 -3.27 -31.47
C LYS A 5 26.85 -3.85 -30.35
N LYS A 6 25.65 -3.29 -30.19
CA LYS A 6 24.60 -3.76 -29.27
C LYS A 6 23.96 -5.05 -29.79
N VAL A 7 24.44 -6.20 -29.30
CA VAL A 7 23.83 -7.52 -29.56
C VAL A 7 22.45 -7.56 -28.90
N ARG A 8 21.37 -7.51 -29.69
CA ARG A 8 20.01 -7.80 -29.21
C ARG A 8 19.85 -9.32 -29.12
N GLY A 9 20.19 -9.88 -27.96
CA GLY A 9 19.69 -11.21 -27.59
C GLY A 9 18.17 -11.17 -27.52
N LYS A 10 17.49 -11.99 -28.33
CA LYS A 10 16.06 -12.26 -28.17
C LYS A 10 15.88 -13.05 -26.88
N THR A 11 15.81 -12.37 -25.74
CA THR A 11 15.33 -12.97 -24.49
C THR A 11 13.85 -13.33 -24.65
N PRO A 12 13.42 -14.55 -24.30
CA PRO A 12 12.02 -14.96 -24.42
C PRO A 12 11.15 -14.03 -23.58
N LYS A 13 10.05 -13.56 -24.19
CA LYS A 13 9.06 -12.61 -23.65
C LYS A 13 8.24 -13.15 -22.45
N LEU A 14 8.76 -14.14 -21.71
CA LEU A 14 8.04 -14.86 -20.65
C LEU A 14 8.28 -14.27 -19.25
N PHE A 15 9.39 -13.54 -19.04
CA PHE A 15 9.74 -13.01 -17.72
C PHE A 15 9.14 -11.63 -17.38
N GLY A 16 8.49 -10.96 -18.34
CA GLY A 16 7.89 -9.64 -18.14
C GLY A 16 6.51 -9.64 -17.45
N ILE A 17 5.91 -10.82 -17.23
CA ILE A 17 4.59 -10.97 -16.59
C ILE A 17 4.74 -11.24 -15.08
N PHE A 18 5.88 -11.79 -14.63
CA PHE A 18 6.14 -12.07 -13.22
C PHE A 18 6.50 -10.84 -12.37
N SER A 19 6.98 -9.75 -12.97
CA SER A 19 7.28 -8.52 -12.21
C SER A 19 6.04 -7.74 -11.76
N SER A 20 4.83 -8.08 -12.24
CA SER A 20 3.57 -7.58 -11.66
C SER A 20 2.97 -8.51 -10.59
N GLY A 21 3.50 -9.73 -10.42
CA GLY A 21 3.06 -10.70 -9.41
C GLY A 21 3.89 -10.69 -8.12
N SER A 22 5.13 -10.17 -8.16
CA SER A 22 5.98 -10.11 -6.95
C SER A 22 5.49 -9.10 -5.91
N GLY A 23 4.73 -8.09 -6.33
CA GLY A 23 4.08 -7.16 -5.39
C GLY A 23 2.88 -7.78 -4.67
N THR A 24 2.03 -8.51 -5.40
CA THR A 24 0.87 -9.22 -4.81
C THR A 24 1.25 -10.51 -4.11
N GLY A 25 2.36 -11.16 -4.49
CA GLY A 25 2.91 -12.32 -3.78
C GLY A 25 3.54 -11.94 -2.44
N ALA A 26 4.20 -10.77 -2.35
CA ALA A 26 4.66 -10.24 -1.06
C ALA A 26 3.48 -9.78 -0.18
N VAL A 27 2.41 -9.23 -0.76
CA VAL A 27 1.18 -8.88 -0.03
C VAL A 27 0.39 -10.13 0.35
N ALA A 28 0.33 -11.17 -0.49
CA ALA A 28 -0.31 -12.45 -0.16
C ALA A 28 0.50 -13.26 0.86
N GLY A 29 1.84 -13.20 0.80
CA GLY A 29 2.73 -13.77 1.79
C GLY A 29 2.65 -13.04 3.13
N ALA A 30 2.70 -11.70 3.13
CA ALA A 30 2.48 -10.88 4.32
C ALA A 30 1.05 -11.02 4.86
N HIS A 31 0.05 -11.20 3.98
CA HIS A 31 -1.32 -11.47 4.39
C HIS A 31 -1.43 -12.84 5.06
N ASN A 32 -0.80 -13.89 4.53
CA ASN A 32 -0.78 -15.20 5.18
C ASN A 32 0.00 -15.18 6.49
N VAL A 33 1.11 -14.46 6.59
CA VAL A 33 1.90 -14.36 7.84
C VAL A 33 1.13 -13.55 8.87
N CYS A 34 0.58 -12.39 8.52
CA CYS A 34 -0.23 -11.59 9.45
C CYS A 34 -1.53 -12.31 9.82
N HIS A 35 -2.18 -13.03 8.90
CA HIS A 35 -3.39 -13.78 9.22
C HIS A 35 -3.08 -14.99 10.09
N ALA A 36 -2.02 -15.76 9.80
CA ALA A 36 -1.58 -16.88 10.62
C ALA A 36 -1.17 -16.42 12.03
N LEU A 37 -0.44 -15.31 12.14
CA LEU A 37 -0.04 -14.71 13.41
C LEU A 37 -1.26 -14.21 14.19
N CYS A 38 -2.17 -13.48 13.53
CA CYS A 38 -3.41 -13.01 14.15
C CYS A 38 -4.30 -14.20 14.59
N THR A 39 -4.39 -15.28 13.80
CA THR A 39 -5.16 -16.47 14.19
C THR A 39 -4.49 -17.26 15.32
N ALA A 40 -3.16 -17.32 15.35
CA ALA A 40 -2.43 -18.01 16.41
C ALA A 40 -2.53 -17.25 17.73
N VAL A 41 -2.40 -15.92 17.69
CA VAL A 41 -2.62 -15.05 18.85
C VAL A 41 -4.08 -15.13 19.30
N ALA A 42 -5.05 -15.04 18.39
CA ALA A 42 -6.47 -15.20 18.72
C ALA A 42 -6.79 -16.57 19.34
N ALA A 43 -6.21 -17.65 18.82
CA ALA A 43 -6.36 -19.01 19.37
C ALA A 43 -5.72 -19.14 20.77
N ALA A 44 -4.53 -18.59 20.99
CA ALA A 44 -3.87 -18.57 22.29
C ALA A 44 -4.69 -17.76 23.32
N LEU A 45 -5.23 -16.60 22.94
CA LEU A 45 -6.13 -15.83 23.79
C LEU A 45 -7.45 -16.57 24.06
N ALA A 46 -7.99 -17.28 23.07
CA ALA A 46 -9.19 -18.09 23.24
C ALA A 46 -8.99 -19.28 24.21
N THR A 47 -7.79 -19.88 24.25
CA THR A 47 -7.49 -20.97 25.21
C THR A 47 -7.42 -20.52 26.66
N ILE A 48 -7.20 -19.22 26.92
CA ILE A 48 -7.18 -18.63 28.28
C ILE A 48 -8.61 -18.26 28.75
N GLY A 49 -9.65 -18.65 27.99
CA GLY A 49 -11.05 -18.48 28.40
C GLY A 49 -11.60 -17.07 28.16
N ILE A 50 -10.90 -16.26 27.36
CA ILE A 50 -11.36 -14.94 26.93
C ILE A 50 -12.26 -15.16 25.72
N THR A 51 -13.52 -15.53 25.96
CA THR A 51 -14.61 -15.35 25.01
C THR A 51 -14.87 -13.85 24.86
N ILE A 52 -13.97 -13.14 24.18
CA ILE A 52 -14.20 -11.73 23.89
C ILE A 52 -13.99 -11.47 22.41
N SER A 53 -15.03 -11.83 21.66
CA SER A 53 -15.33 -11.33 20.32
C SER A 53 -15.58 -9.79 20.28
N SER A 54 -15.25 -9.04 21.34
CA SER A 54 -15.37 -7.57 21.40
C SER A 54 -14.15 -6.79 21.94
N THR A 55 -13.14 -7.39 22.61
CA THR A 55 -11.99 -6.64 23.19
C THR A 55 -10.69 -6.84 22.44
N SER A 56 -10.52 -7.90 21.67
CA SER A 56 -9.35 -8.06 20.78
C SER A 56 -9.23 -6.90 19.79
N LEU A 57 -10.38 -6.31 19.40
CA LEU A 57 -10.44 -5.13 18.55
C LEU A 57 -10.15 -3.82 19.32
N MET A 58 -10.48 -3.76 20.62
CA MET A 58 -10.13 -2.60 21.46
C MET A 58 -8.62 -2.44 21.62
N PHE A 59 -7.87 -3.55 21.73
CA PHE A 59 -6.41 -3.49 21.72
C PHE A 59 -5.89 -2.83 20.43
N LEU A 60 -6.48 -3.19 19.29
CA LEU A 60 -6.11 -2.61 18.01
C LEU A 60 -6.49 -1.12 17.90
N GLU A 61 -7.58 -0.67 18.52
CA GLU A 61 -7.95 0.75 18.59
C GLU A 61 -6.94 1.56 19.41
N THR A 62 -6.40 1.00 20.50
CA THR A 62 -5.33 1.66 21.29
C THR A 62 -4.01 1.76 20.55
N LEU A 63 -3.71 0.81 19.66
CA LEU A 63 -2.50 0.78 18.84
C LEU A 63 -2.64 1.49 17.49
N ALA A 64 -3.87 1.70 17.02
CA ALA A 64 -4.17 2.39 15.77
C ALA A 64 -3.42 3.73 15.60
N PRO A 65 -3.36 4.64 16.60
CA PRO A 65 -2.60 5.88 16.44
C PRO A 65 -1.10 5.65 16.23
N TYR A 66 -0.51 4.61 16.84
CA TYR A 66 0.91 4.28 16.65
C TYR A 66 1.18 3.75 15.23
N PHE A 67 0.32 2.87 14.71
CA PHE A 67 0.43 2.39 13.34
C PHE A 67 0.23 3.51 12.32
N TRP A 68 -0.73 4.41 12.57
CA TRP A 68 -0.95 5.57 11.72
C TRP A 68 0.27 6.50 11.71
N LEU A 69 0.88 6.76 12.87
CA LEU A 69 2.08 7.59 12.99
C LEU A 69 3.28 6.97 12.27
N MET A 70 3.46 5.65 12.38
CA MET A 70 4.47 4.93 11.59
C MET A 70 4.23 5.09 10.08
N GLY A 71 2.98 4.98 9.62
CA GLY A 71 2.60 5.24 8.25
C GLY A 71 2.90 6.68 7.81
N ALA A 72 2.59 7.66 8.66
CA ALA A 72 2.85 9.08 8.41
C ALA A 72 4.36 9.37 8.29
N VAL A 73 5.17 8.81 9.19
CA VAL A 73 6.64 8.94 9.13
C VAL A 73 7.18 8.32 7.84
N PHE A 74 6.72 7.13 7.47
CA PHE A 74 7.14 6.48 6.22
C PHE A 74 6.71 7.26 4.98
N PHE A 75 5.53 7.89 5.02
CA PHE A 75 5.05 8.77 3.98
C PHE A 75 5.92 10.03 3.82
N ILE A 76 6.27 10.68 4.94
CA ILE A 76 7.19 11.83 4.95
C ILE A 76 8.56 11.43 4.40
N ALA A 77 9.11 10.29 4.84
CA ALA A 77 10.38 9.79 4.33
C ALA A 77 10.33 9.53 2.82
N SER A 78 9.23 8.95 2.32
CA SER A 78 9.00 8.74 0.89
C SER A 78 8.88 10.06 0.12
N LEU A 79 8.24 11.07 0.71
CA LEU A 79 8.11 12.40 0.12
C LEU A 79 9.46 13.12 0.06
N SER A 80 10.24 13.08 1.13
CA SER A 80 11.61 13.61 1.16
C SER A 80 12.48 12.93 0.11
N PHE A 81 12.42 11.60 0.01
CA PHE A 81 13.17 10.86 -1.00
C PHE A 81 12.79 11.27 -2.44
N LEU A 82 11.50 11.45 -2.72
CA LEU A 82 11.01 11.90 -4.02
C LEU A 82 11.46 13.33 -4.33
N TYR A 83 11.50 14.21 -3.34
CA TYR A 83 11.99 15.58 -3.47
C TYR A 83 13.49 15.60 -3.83
N PHE A 84 14.32 14.82 -3.13
CA PHE A 84 15.77 14.80 -3.37
C PHE A 84 16.17 14.07 -4.66
N ARG A 85 15.51 12.94 -4.99
CA ARG A 85 15.92 12.11 -6.13
C ARG A 85 15.18 12.41 -7.43
N LYS A 86 14.12 13.24 -7.42
CA LYS A 86 13.20 13.58 -8.54
C LYS A 86 12.60 12.38 -9.32
N HIS A 87 13.03 11.16 -9.03
CA HIS A 87 12.60 9.92 -9.65
C HIS A 87 11.69 9.18 -8.68
N GLY A 88 10.40 9.48 -8.75
CA GLY A 88 9.36 8.76 -8.02
C GLY A 88 8.00 8.92 -8.69
N SER A 89 7.17 7.88 -8.58
CA SER A 89 5.82 7.93 -9.14
C SER A 89 4.93 8.81 -8.25
N LYS A 90 4.70 10.06 -8.67
CA LYS A 90 3.79 11.00 -8.00
C LYS A 90 2.40 10.39 -7.73
N LYS A 91 1.99 9.45 -8.58
CA LYS A 91 0.69 8.74 -8.51
C LYS A 91 0.62 7.78 -7.32
N LEU A 92 1.72 7.07 -7.02
CA LEU A 92 1.80 6.18 -5.86
C LEU A 92 1.77 6.97 -4.55
N LEU A 93 2.41 8.15 -4.55
CA LEU A 93 2.43 9.02 -3.39
C LEU A 93 1.03 9.62 -3.12
N LEU A 94 0.31 10.04 -4.17
CA LEU A 94 -1.08 10.48 -4.05
C LEU A 94 -2.02 9.38 -3.51
N PHE A 95 -1.80 8.12 -3.93
CA PHE A 95 -2.55 6.97 -3.44
C PHE A 95 -2.29 6.72 -1.94
N ASN A 96 -1.02 6.69 -1.52
CA ASN A 96 -0.64 6.52 -0.12
C ASN A 96 -1.17 7.66 0.75
N PHE A 97 -1.17 8.90 0.24
CA PHE A 97 -1.74 10.05 0.93
C PHE A 97 -3.24 9.89 1.17
N GLY A 98 -4.00 9.46 0.16
CA GLY A 98 -5.43 9.19 0.30
C GLY A 98 -5.75 8.11 1.35
N ILE A 99 -4.95 7.03 1.39
CA ILE A 99 -5.05 5.99 2.44
C ILE A 99 -4.78 6.58 3.83
N LEU A 100 -3.76 7.42 3.95
CA LEU A 100 -3.38 8.03 5.22
C LEU A 100 -4.48 8.94 5.78
N ILE A 101 -5.15 9.70 4.91
CA ILE A 101 -6.30 10.54 5.28
C ILE A 101 -7.50 9.68 5.67
N ALA A 102 -7.83 8.65 4.88
CA ALA A 102 -8.97 7.79 5.14
C ALA A 102 -8.80 6.95 6.43
N GLY A 103 -7.54 6.65 6.80
CA GLY A 103 -7.18 5.79 7.94
C GLY A 103 -6.91 6.51 9.25
N ILE A 104 -7.26 7.80 9.40
CA ILE A 104 -7.00 8.57 10.63
C ILE A 104 -7.81 8.00 11.81
N PRO A 105 -7.17 7.51 12.89
CA PRO A 105 -7.85 6.87 14.01
C PRO A 105 -8.10 7.81 15.22
N PHE A 106 -8.03 9.12 15.03
CA PHE A 106 -8.07 10.07 16.15
C PHE A 106 -9.50 10.25 16.70
N SER A 107 -9.68 9.94 17.99
CA SER A 107 -10.94 10.14 18.72
C SER A 107 -11.57 11.55 18.59
N PRO A 108 -10.82 12.67 18.67
CA PRO A 108 -11.42 14.00 18.51
C PRO A 108 -11.97 14.28 17.10
N PHE A 109 -11.55 13.49 16.10
CA PHE A 109 -12.00 13.63 14.70
C PHE A 109 -13.08 12.61 14.32
N LYS A 110 -13.64 11.84 15.27
CA LYS A 110 -14.70 10.86 14.99
C LYS A 110 -15.91 11.48 14.27
N ASN A 111 -16.30 12.71 14.62
CA ASN A 111 -17.38 13.43 13.94
C ASN A 111 -17.07 13.79 12.47
N PHE A 112 -15.80 13.96 12.12
CA PHE A 112 -15.35 14.27 10.77
C PHE A 112 -14.94 13.03 9.96
N GLN A 113 -15.06 11.83 10.55
CA GLN A 113 -14.65 10.58 9.93
C GLN A 113 -15.33 10.32 8.57
N PRO A 114 -16.64 10.56 8.39
CA PRO A 114 -17.28 10.42 7.08
C PRO A 114 -16.68 11.36 6.03
N SER A 115 -16.38 12.60 6.40
CA SER A 115 -15.73 13.57 5.50
C SER A 115 -14.33 13.11 5.12
N LEU A 116 -13.54 12.63 6.07
CA LEU A 116 -12.20 12.10 5.82
C LEU A 116 -12.22 10.89 4.87
N TRP A 117 -13.22 10.02 4.99
CA TRP A 117 -13.42 8.91 4.05
C TRP A 117 -13.77 9.37 2.65
N ILE A 118 -14.64 10.38 2.52
CA ILE A 118 -14.99 10.94 1.21
C ILE A 118 -13.74 11.57 0.56
N PHE A 119 -13.00 12.40 1.28
CA PHE A 119 -11.80 13.05 0.75
C PHE A 119 -10.68 12.03 0.45
N GLY A 120 -10.35 11.16 1.40
CA GLY A 120 -9.33 10.13 1.23
C GLY A 120 -9.69 9.15 0.10
N GLY A 121 -10.95 8.72 0.04
CA GLY A 121 -11.49 7.88 -1.03
C GLY A 121 -11.43 8.55 -2.40
N ALA A 122 -11.74 9.84 -2.49
CA ALA A 122 -11.60 10.60 -3.73
C ALA A 122 -10.14 10.62 -4.22
N PHE A 123 -9.17 10.90 -3.34
CA PHE A 123 -7.74 10.85 -3.70
C PHE A 123 -7.30 9.46 -4.18
N ILE A 124 -7.73 8.40 -3.49
CA ILE A 124 -7.46 7.01 -3.88
C ILE A 124 -8.03 6.75 -5.28
N LEU A 125 -9.28 7.13 -5.53
CA LEU A 125 -9.94 6.89 -6.81
C LEU A 125 -9.27 7.67 -7.95
N THR A 126 -8.97 8.95 -7.75
CA THR A 126 -8.27 9.78 -8.74
C THR A 126 -6.89 9.20 -9.08
N SER A 127 -6.12 8.80 -8.06
CA SER A 127 -4.80 8.22 -8.28
C SER A 127 -4.86 6.89 -9.03
N LEU A 128 -5.86 6.05 -8.75
CA LEU A 128 -6.10 4.79 -9.45
C LEU A 128 -6.48 5.01 -10.92
N ILE A 129 -7.38 5.95 -11.20
CA ILE A 129 -7.78 6.31 -12.57
C ILE A 129 -6.56 6.79 -13.37
N MET A 130 -5.75 7.68 -12.80
CA MET A 130 -4.51 8.18 -13.43
C MET A 130 -3.47 7.08 -13.67
N TYR A 131 -3.40 6.10 -12.78
CA TYR A 131 -2.50 4.95 -12.93
C TYR A 131 -2.95 4.03 -14.08
N LEU A 132 -4.26 3.73 -14.14
CA LEU A 132 -4.84 2.88 -15.17
C LEU A 132 -4.82 3.53 -16.56
N SER A 133 -5.05 4.85 -16.65
CA SER A 133 -5.01 5.59 -17.92
C SER A 133 -3.61 5.57 -18.54
N GLU A 134 -2.56 5.79 -17.75
CA GLU A 134 -1.18 5.72 -18.20
C GLU A 134 -0.78 4.30 -18.63
N ARG A 135 -1.28 3.28 -17.92
CA ARG A 135 -1.04 1.87 -18.30
C ARG A 135 -1.69 1.55 -19.64
N ARG A 136 -2.88 2.09 -19.93
CA ARG A 136 -3.54 1.95 -21.24
C ARG A 136 -2.76 2.67 -22.34
N ALA A 137 -2.31 3.91 -22.10
CA ALA A 137 -1.54 4.69 -23.07
C ALA A 137 -0.22 3.99 -23.49
N ARG A 138 0.50 3.39 -22.52
CA ARG A 138 1.73 2.62 -22.81
C ARG A 138 1.50 1.36 -23.64
N LYS A 139 0.37 0.68 -23.43
CA LYS A 139 0.01 -0.51 -24.23
C LYS A 139 -0.32 -0.16 -25.68
N TRP A 140 -0.90 1.01 -25.93
CA TRP A 140 -1.28 1.44 -27.28
C TRP A 140 -0.05 1.85 -28.11
N LYS A 141 0.92 2.54 -27.52
CA LYS A 141 2.17 2.95 -28.19
C LYS A 141 3.10 1.78 -28.59
N ASN A 142 2.94 0.61 -27.97
CA ASN A 142 3.76 -0.58 -28.24
C ASN A 142 3.11 -1.57 -29.23
N ARG A 143 1.90 -1.28 -29.75
CA ARG A 143 1.34 -1.97 -30.91
C ARG A 143 1.69 -1.19 -32.16
#